data_AF-A0A225WSE1-F1
#
_entry.id   AF-A0A225WSE1-F1
#
_cell.length_a   1.000
_cell.length_b   1.000
_cell.length_c   1.000
_cell.angle_alpha   90.00
_cell.angle_beta   90.00
_cell.angle_gamma   90.00
#
_symmetry.space_group_name_H-M   'P 1'
#
loop_
_entity.id
_entity.type
_entity.pdbx_description
1 polymer ?
#
loop_
_entity_poly.entity_id
_entity_poly.type
_entity_poly.pdbx_seq_one_letter_code
_entity_poly.pdbx_strand_id
1 'polypeptide(L)'
;MVSEVVGIIIDRGLERIFETRASYDPMQYPLLFPYGEPGWALDLTYAVTSDDPNIGSISLWECESYLPQDRTNSYSLILKASRQTQQYCVDQWAKCEQSRLRYVEKNQLLYRLETLQGLTDALRNESSDVHRVAVN
;
A
#
# COMPACT_ATOMS: atom_id res chain seq x y z
N MET A 1 -6.91 -11.03 -7.16
CA MET A 1 -7.24 -11.79 -5.94
C MET A 1 -7.22 -10.76 -4.82
N VAL A 2 -8.32 -10.16 -4.39
CA VAL A 2 -9.72 -10.24 -4.80
C VAL A 2 -10.19 -8.79 -4.70
N SER A 3 -10.57 -8.12 -5.80
CA SER A 3 -11.39 -6.91 -5.64
C SER A 3 -12.77 -7.42 -5.24
N GLU A 4 -12.94 -7.75 -3.97
CA GLU A 4 -14.25 -8.05 -3.44
C GLU A 4 -15.06 -6.78 -3.64
N VAL A 5 -16.02 -6.83 -4.57
CA VAL A 5 -16.95 -5.74 -4.81
C VAL A 5 -17.91 -5.76 -3.64
N VAL A 6 -17.49 -5.14 -2.54
CA VAL A 6 -18.39 -4.86 -1.44
C VAL A 6 -19.28 -3.71 -1.92
N GLY A 7 -20.50 -4.04 -2.32
CA GLY A 7 -21.51 -3.06 -2.69
C GLY A 7 -22.27 -2.58 -1.47
N ILE A 8 -22.39 -1.26 -1.25
CA ILE A 8 -23.36 -0.71 -0.30
C ILE A 8 -24.50 -0.07 -1.10
N ILE A 9 -25.72 -0.20 -0.58
CA ILE A 9 -26.85 0.64 -1.01
C ILE A 9 -26.78 1.95 -0.24
N ILE A 10 -26.25 3.00 -0.86
CA ILE A 10 -26.34 4.38 -0.35
C ILE A 10 -27.36 5.10 -1.23
N ASP A 11 -28.38 5.73 -0.62
CA ASP A 11 -29.41 6.52 -1.31
C ASP A 11 -30.06 5.85 -2.54
N ARG A 12 -30.45 4.58 -2.42
CA ARG A 12 -31.12 3.76 -3.46
C ARG A 12 -30.25 3.39 -4.68
N GLY A 13 -28.92 3.58 -4.61
CA GLY A 13 -27.96 3.15 -5.63
C GLY A 13 -26.94 2.15 -5.09
N LEU A 14 -26.48 1.22 -5.96
CA LEU A 14 -25.39 0.30 -5.63
C LEU A 14 -24.05 1.00 -5.88
N GLU A 15 -23.32 1.33 -4.82
CA GLU A 15 -21.97 1.88 -4.93
C GLU A 15 -20.92 0.80 -4.72
N ARG A 16 -19.94 0.75 -5.62
CA ARG A 16 -18.76 -0.11 -5.47
C ARG A 16 -17.78 0.53 -4.50
N ILE A 17 -17.43 -0.20 -3.44
CA ILE A 17 -16.36 0.20 -2.53
C ILE A 17 -15.03 -0.33 -3.03
N PHE A 18 -14.02 0.51 -2.93
CA PHE A 18 -12.64 0.17 -3.23
C PHE A 18 -11.86 -0.08 -1.94
N GLU A 19 -10.83 -0.92 -2.05
CA GLU A 19 -9.86 -1.24 -0.98
C GLU A 19 -9.15 0.01 -0.37
N THR A 20 -9.27 1.17 -1.00
CA THR A 20 -8.67 2.44 -0.56
C THR A 20 -9.56 3.24 0.40
N ARG A 21 -10.79 2.79 0.67
CA ARG A 21 -11.73 3.46 1.59
C ARG A 21 -11.57 2.90 3.01
N ALA A 22 -11.61 3.77 4.01
CA ALA A 22 -11.55 3.41 5.43
C ALA A 22 -12.64 2.41 5.85
N SER A 23 -13.78 2.38 5.14
CA SER A 23 -14.89 1.47 5.43
C SER A 23 -14.66 0.05 4.92
N TYR A 24 -13.63 -0.21 4.11
CA TYR A 24 -13.44 -1.51 3.48
C TYR A 24 -13.14 -2.62 4.51
N ASP A 25 -12.14 -2.43 5.38
CA ASP A 25 -11.72 -3.46 6.34
C ASP A 25 -12.80 -3.78 7.39
N PRO A 26 -13.50 -2.78 7.99
CA PRO A 26 -14.57 -3.05 8.96
C PRO A 26 -15.78 -3.78 8.37
N MET A 27 -16.03 -3.62 7.08
CA MET A 27 -17.11 -4.31 6.38
C MET A 27 -16.79 -5.76 6.07
N GLN A 28 -15.53 -6.04 5.70
CA GLN A 28 -15.09 -7.41 5.41
C GLN A 28 -14.89 -8.20 6.72
N TYR A 29 -14.47 -7.51 7.79
CA TYR A 29 -14.16 -8.10 9.09
C TYR A 29 -14.92 -7.47 10.28
N PRO A 30 -16.28 -7.51 10.32
CA PRO A 30 -17.04 -6.86 11.39
C PRO A 30 -16.70 -7.35 12.81
N LEU A 31 -16.27 -8.61 12.94
CA LEU A 31 -15.86 -9.19 14.22
C LEU A 31 -14.51 -8.66 14.73
N LEU A 32 -13.64 -8.22 13.82
CA LEU A 32 -12.35 -7.60 14.19
C LEU A 32 -12.54 -6.12 14.56
N PHE A 33 -13.56 -5.48 14.00
CA PHE A 33 -13.90 -4.07 14.19
C PHE A 33 -15.31 -3.90 14.79
N PRO A 34 -15.59 -4.41 16.00
CA PRO A 34 -16.94 -4.42 16.58
C PRO A 34 -17.49 -3.02 16.85
N TYR A 35 -16.62 -2.02 16.98
CA TYR A 35 -16.99 -0.62 17.20
C TYR A 35 -17.05 0.21 15.92
N GLY A 36 -16.86 -0.41 14.74
CA GLY A 36 -16.82 0.30 13.46
C GLY A 36 -15.63 1.25 13.33
N GLU A 37 -14.51 0.91 13.97
CA GLU A 37 -13.25 1.66 13.84
C GLU A 37 -12.85 1.75 12.37
N PRO A 38 -12.49 2.93 11.85
CA PRO A 38 -12.08 3.07 10.46
C PRO A 38 -10.78 2.32 10.19
N GLY A 39 -10.73 1.57 9.08
CA GLY A 39 -9.50 1.00 8.54
C GLY A 39 -8.63 2.06 7.85
N TRP A 40 -7.58 1.62 7.15
CA TRP A 40 -6.72 2.54 6.42
C TRP A 40 -7.44 3.20 5.24
N ALA A 41 -7.16 4.48 5.00
CA ALA A 41 -7.58 5.22 3.82
C ALA A 41 -6.46 6.08 3.25
N LEU A 42 -6.57 6.42 1.97
CA LEU A 42 -5.58 7.21 1.25
C LEU A 42 -5.33 8.59 1.87
N ASP A 43 -6.35 9.16 2.51
CA ASP A 43 -6.35 10.47 3.16
C ASP A 43 -5.96 10.44 4.64
N LEU A 44 -5.58 9.28 5.17
CA LEU A 44 -5.21 9.14 6.58
C LEU A 44 -3.89 9.87 6.87
N THR A 45 -3.92 10.81 7.81
CA THR A 45 -2.77 11.61 8.25
C THR A 45 -2.31 11.22 9.66
N TYR A 46 -1.04 11.51 9.99
CA TYR A 46 -0.49 11.25 11.32
C TYR A 46 -1.24 12.01 12.41
N ALA A 47 -1.50 11.34 13.54
CA ALA A 47 -2.22 11.91 14.68
C ALA A 47 -1.41 12.94 15.47
N VAL A 48 -0.07 12.91 15.34
CA VAL A 48 0.85 13.81 16.04
C VAL A 48 1.78 14.43 15.03
N THR A 49 1.54 15.70 14.70
CA THR A 49 2.53 16.77 14.45
C THR A 49 1.73 18.00 13.96
N SER A 50 1.75 19.09 14.73
CA SER A 50 2.56 20.31 14.50
C SER A 50 2.19 21.00 13.19
N ASP A 51 2.18 22.33 13.17
CA ASP A 51 1.70 23.20 12.08
C ASP A 51 2.47 23.08 10.74
N ASP A 52 3.09 21.93 10.46
CA ASP A 52 3.91 21.62 9.31
C ASP A 52 3.05 20.99 8.19
N PRO A 53 2.72 21.73 7.13
CA PRO A 53 1.85 21.26 6.04
C PRO A 53 2.50 20.18 5.13
N ASN A 54 3.73 19.75 5.42
CA ASN A 54 4.50 18.81 4.61
C ASN A 54 4.52 17.37 5.15
N ILE A 55 3.78 17.08 6.22
CA ILE A 55 3.74 15.75 6.80
C ILE A 55 2.77 14.92 5.97
N GLY A 56 3.36 14.06 5.13
CA GLY A 56 2.64 13.28 4.13
C GLY A 56 1.61 12.31 4.73
N SER A 57 0.75 11.78 3.85
CA SER A 57 -0.23 10.75 4.20
C SER A 57 0.43 9.48 4.75
N ILE A 58 -0.19 8.85 5.73
CA ILE A 58 0.26 7.57 6.28
C ILE A 58 0.19 6.51 5.19
N SER A 59 1.29 5.77 5.00
CA SER A 59 1.30 4.66 4.06
C SER A 59 0.41 3.51 4.53
N LEU A 60 -0.20 2.78 3.59
CA LEU A 60 -1.03 1.60 3.92
C LEU A 60 -0.28 0.63 4.84
N TRP A 61 0.98 0.34 4.51
CA TRP A 61 1.83 -0.57 5.28
C TRP A 61 2.05 -0.13 6.73
N GLU A 62 2.22 1.16 6.95
CA GLU A 62 2.48 1.71 8.27
C GLU A 62 1.22 1.65 9.15
N CYS A 63 0.05 1.93 8.58
CA CYS A 63 -1.21 1.75 9.29
C CYS A 63 -1.50 0.28 9.59
N GLU A 64 -1.39 -0.60 8.59
CA GLU A 64 -1.69 -2.02 8.74
C GLU A 64 -0.67 -2.74 9.64
N SER A 65 0.59 -2.29 9.70
CA SER A 65 1.58 -2.84 10.65
C SER A 65 1.41 -2.28 12.07
N TYR A 66 0.78 -1.12 12.23
CA TYR A 66 0.48 -0.53 13.53
C TYR A 66 -0.65 -1.29 14.26
N LEU A 67 -1.66 -1.76 13.52
CA LEU A 67 -2.83 -2.48 14.07
C LEU A 67 -2.48 -3.76 14.87
N PRO A 68 -1.65 -4.69 14.37
CA PRO A 68 -1.29 -5.93 15.07
C PRO A 68 -0.14 -5.76 16.07
N GLN A 69 0.30 -4.54 16.38
CA GLN A 69 1.32 -4.34 17.41
C GLN A 69 0.74 -4.64 18.79
N ASP A 70 1.38 -5.56 19.52
CA ASP A 70 1.04 -5.82 20.91
C ASP A 70 1.56 -4.68 21.79
N ARG A 71 0.68 -4.11 22.62
CA ARG A 71 1.04 -3.04 23.57
C ARG A 71 0.47 -3.33 24.93
N THR A 72 1.26 -3.03 25.95
CA THR A 72 0.97 -3.32 27.35
C THR A 72 -0.30 -2.67 27.89
N ASN A 73 -0.88 -1.66 27.22
CA ASN A 73 -2.09 -0.96 27.65
C ASN A 73 -3.20 -0.90 26.58
N SER A 74 -3.18 -1.75 25.55
CA SER A 74 -4.22 -1.79 24.52
C SER A 74 -4.79 -3.20 24.36
N TYR A 75 -6.12 -3.30 24.33
CA TYR A 75 -6.79 -4.56 24.02
C TYR A 75 -6.92 -4.73 22.51
N SER A 76 -5.95 -5.40 21.88
CA SER A 76 -5.98 -5.66 20.44
C SER A 76 -6.89 -6.85 20.12
N LEU A 77 -8.15 -6.58 19.74
CA LEU A 77 -9.14 -7.57 19.29
C LEU A 77 -8.61 -8.39 18.10
N ILE A 78 -7.90 -7.72 17.19
CA ILE A 78 -7.29 -8.33 16.00
C ILE A 78 -6.39 -9.49 16.40
N LEU A 79 -5.54 -9.35 17.43
CA LEU A 79 -4.62 -10.42 17.86
C LEU A 79 -5.30 -11.60 18.55
N LYS A 80 -6.54 -11.42 19.05
CA LYS A 80 -7.28 -12.44 19.80
C LYS A 80 -8.24 -13.27 18.93
N ALA A 81 -8.53 -12.80 17.72
CA ALA A 81 -9.46 -13.46 16.80
C ALA A 81 -8.91 -14.75 16.14
N SER A 82 -7.72 -15.21 16.53
CA SER A 82 -7.12 -16.50 16.17
C SER A 82 -7.08 -16.74 14.66
N ARG A 83 -7.98 -17.59 14.13
CA ARG A 83 -8.06 -17.93 12.71
C ARG A 83 -8.40 -16.71 11.85
N GLN A 84 -9.26 -15.82 12.34
CA GLN A 84 -9.68 -14.65 11.57
C GLN A 84 -8.55 -13.61 11.47
N THR A 85 -7.69 -13.55 12.47
CA THR A 85 -6.45 -12.76 12.44
C THR A 85 -5.53 -13.20 11.30
N GLN A 86 -5.37 -14.51 11.11
CA GLN A 86 -4.52 -15.04 10.04
C GLN A 86 -5.07 -14.67 8.65
N GLN A 87 -6.39 -14.77 8.47
CA GLN A 87 -7.04 -14.35 7.23
C GLN A 87 -6.85 -12.85 6.98
N TYR A 88 -7.08 -12.03 8.02
CA TYR A 88 -6.84 -10.59 7.97
C TYR A 88 -5.41 -10.25 7.55
N CYS A 89 -4.39 -10.85 8.20
CA CYS A 89 -3.00 -10.58 7.85
C CYS A 89 -2.66 -10.92 6.40
N VAL A 90 -3.18 -12.04 5.88
CA VAL A 90 -2.96 -12.45 4.49
C VAL A 90 -3.62 -11.46 3.52
N ASP A 91 -4.84 -11.04 3.83
CA ASP A 91 -5.58 -10.07 3.01
C ASP A 91 -4.93 -8.69 3.01
N GLN A 92 -4.49 -8.20 4.17
CA GLN A 92 -3.77 -6.92 4.24
C GLN A 92 -2.43 -6.96 3.49
N TRP A 93 -1.72 -8.09 3.52
CA TRP A 93 -0.53 -8.29 2.71
C TRP A 93 -0.88 -8.22 1.21
N ALA A 94 -1.93 -8.92 0.77
CA ALA A 94 -2.39 -8.88 -0.61
C ALA A 94 -2.80 -7.47 -1.06
N LYS A 95 -3.51 -6.72 -0.21
CA LYS A 95 -3.89 -5.30 -0.41
C LYS A 95 -2.64 -4.43 -0.60
N CYS A 96 -1.63 -4.62 0.23
CA CYS A 96 -0.35 -3.92 0.11
C CYS A 96 0.37 -4.25 -1.21
N GLU A 97 0.44 -5.52 -1.58
CA GLU A 97 1.08 -5.94 -2.82
C GLU A 97 0.32 -5.42 -4.06
N GLN A 98 -1.01 -5.41 -4.01
CA GLN A 98 -1.83 -4.80 -5.05
C GLN A 98 -1.56 -3.30 -5.19
N SER A 99 -1.40 -2.58 -4.08
CA SER A 99 -0.99 -1.16 -4.10
C SER A 99 0.37 -0.96 -4.78
N ARG A 100 1.35 -1.83 -4.48
CA ARG A 100 2.68 -1.81 -5.13
C ARG A 100 2.59 -2.11 -6.62
N LEU A 101 1.79 -3.10 -7.03
CA LEU A 101 1.57 -3.41 -8.44
C LEU A 101 0.91 -2.25 -9.20
N ARG A 102 -0.10 -1.60 -8.60
CA ARG A 102 -0.72 -0.39 -9.16
C ARG A 102 0.30 0.76 -9.31
N TYR A 103 1.23 0.90 -8.36
CA TYR A 103 2.31 1.88 -8.48
C TYR A 103 3.23 1.54 -9.66
N VAL A 104 3.64 0.28 -9.80
CA VAL A 104 4.47 -0.16 -10.92
C VAL A 104 3.76 0.04 -12.26
N GLU A 105 2.46 -0.27 -12.34
CA GLU A 105 1.61 -0.06 -13.51
C GLU A 105 1.53 1.42 -13.93
N LYS A 106 1.37 2.33 -12.96
CA LYS A 106 1.31 3.77 -13.23
C LYS A 106 2.66 4.36 -13.65
N ASN A 107 3.76 3.80 -13.15
CA ASN A 107 5.12 4.31 -13.39
C ASN A 107 5.87 3.57 -14.50
N GLN A 108 5.17 2.77 -15.34
CA GLN A 108 5.77 2.01 -16.44
C GLN A 108 6.68 2.84 -17.35
N LEU A 109 6.33 4.10 -17.61
CA LEU A 109 7.15 5.00 -18.44
C LEU A 109 8.50 5.33 -17.80
N LEU A 110 8.55 5.54 -16.48
CA LEU A 110 9.79 5.81 -15.76
C LEU A 110 10.74 4.62 -15.86
N TYR A 111 10.23 3.40 -15.62
CA TYR A 111 11.04 2.19 -15.74
C TYR A 111 11.56 1.97 -17.16
N ARG A 112 10.76 2.27 -18.19
CA ARG A 112 11.21 2.20 -19.59
C ARG A 112 12.26 3.25 -19.93
N LEU A 113 12.18 4.45 -19.34
CA LEU A 113 13.21 5.48 -19.53
C LEU A 113 14.53 5.07 -18.86
N GLU A 114 14.46 4.54 -17.64
CA GLU A 114 15.63 4.04 -16.90
C GLU A 114 16.36 2.92 -17.66
N THR A 115 15.63 1.97 -18.26
CA THR A 115 16.27 0.91 -19.06
C THR A 115 16.94 1.46 -20.33
N LEU A 116 16.31 2.42 -21.02
CA LEU A 116 16.91 3.07 -22.19
C LEU A 116 18.16 3.87 -21.81
N GLN A 117 18.12 4.59 -20.69
CA GLN A 117 19.27 5.31 -20.17
C GLN A 117 20.42 4.35 -19.85
N GLY A 118 20.15 3.26 -19.13
CA GLY A 118 21.14 2.23 -18.83
C GLY A 118 21.79 1.62 -20.08
N LEU A 119 21.02 1.38 -21.14
CA LEU A 119 21.57 0.93 -22.43
C LEU A 119 22.47 1.99 -23.08
N THR A 120 22.06 3.26 -23.07
CA THR A 120 22.88 4.34 -23.64
C THR A 120 24.19 4.53 -22.87
N ASP A 121 24.17 4.34 -21.55
CA ASP A 121 25.36 4.44 -20.71
C ASP A 121 26.30 3.25 -20.95
N ALA A 122 25.78 2.04 -21.17
CA ALA A 122 26.58 0.88 -21.53
C ALA A 122 27.30 1.05 -22.88
N LEU A 123 26.58 1.53 -23.90
CA LEU A 123 27.16 1.83 -25.23
C LEU A 123 28.26 2.90 -25.15
N ARG A 124 28.06 3.94 -24.33
CA ARG A 124 29.08 4.97 -24.09
C ARG A 124 30.34 4.38 -23.45
N ASN A 125 30.20 3.47 -22.49
CA ASN A 125 31.34 2.81 -21.87
C ASN A 125 32.14 1.94 -22.86
N GLU A 126 31.47 1.13 -23.68
CA GLU A 126 32.14 0.33 -24.72
C GLU A 126 32.95 1.21 -25.69
N SER A 127 32.38 2.34 -26.12
CA SER A 127 33.09 3.28 -27.01
C SER A 127 34.32 3.90 -26.33
N SER A 128 34.28 4.11 -25.01
CA SER A 128 35.39 4.63 -24.24
C SER A 128 36.49 3.58 -24.00
N ASP A 129 36.13 2.31 -23.83
CA ASP A 129 37.08 1.20 -23.67
C ASP A 129 37.82 0.90 -24.98
N VAL A 130 37.13 0.97 -26.13
CA VAL A 130 37.76 0.88 -27.46
C VAL A 130 38.75 2.04 -27.66
N HIS A 131 38.39 3.25 -27.23
CA HIS A 131 39.29 4.40 -27.32
C HIS A 131 40.51 4.29 -26.38
N ARG A 132 40.38 3.63 -25.22
CA ARG A 132 41.50 3.37 -24.30
C ARG A 132 42.43 2.26 -24.78
N VAL A 133 41.93 1.26 -25.50
CA VAL A 133 42.75 0.18 -26.09
C VAL A 133 43.52 0.66 -27.33
N ALA A 134 42.95 1.57 -28.12
CA ALA A 134 43.60 2.10 -29.33
C ALA A 134 44.75 3.12 -29.06
N VAL A 135 44.92 3.57 -27.81
CA VAL A 135 45.90 4.61 -27.42
C VAL A 135 47.12 4.02 -26.66
N ASN A 136 47.19 2.69 -26.50
CA ASN A 136 48.37 1.95 -26.04
C ASN A 136 49.01 1.15 -27.18
#